data_AF-A0AAW9EC34-F1
#
_entry.id   AF-A0AAW9EC34-F1
#
_cell.length_a   1.000
_cell.length_b   1.000
_cell.length_c   1.000
_cell.angle_alpha   90.00
_cell.angle_beta   90.00
_cell.angle_gamma   90.00
#
_symmetry.space_group_name_H-M   'P 1'
#
loop_
_entity.id
_entity.type
_entity.pdbx_description
1 polymer ?
#
loop_
_entity_poly.entity_id
_entity_poly.type
_entity_poly.pdbx_seq_one_letter_code
_entity_poly.pdbx_strand_id
1 'polypeptide(L)'
;MPVLQTSRLLCRPLTENDWTFFLTLQQNPDVMRFVADTRTEEEIRTAFNSRLPEWSPGSPHWLCLVLCDKASGAPLGVTGYIHENNECAEVGFLLA
;
A
#
# COMPACT_ATOMS: atom_id res chain seq x y z
N MET A 1 -4.57 -13.17 -5.37
CA MET A 1 -4.32 -11.70 -5.46
C MET A 1 -3.50 -11.32 -6.69
N PRO A 2 -3.82 -10.21 -7.38
CA PRO A 2 -3.18 -9.85 -8.64
C PRO A 2 -1.75 -9.33 -8.45
N VAL A 3 -0.86 -9.70 -9.37
CA VAL A 3 0.44 -9.07 -9.58
C VAL A 3 0.35 -8.29 -10.88
N LEU A 4 0.67 -7.00 -10.84
CA LEU A 4 0.67 -6.13 -12.01
C LEU A 4 2.09 -5.86 -12.48
N GLN A 5 2.29 -5.85 -13.79
CA GLN A 5 3.60 -5.61 -14.38
C GLN A 5 3.52 -4.45 -15.38
N THR A 6 4.46 -3.52 -15.27
CA THR A 6 4.65 -2.43 -16.25
C THR A 6 6.05 -2.53 -16.86
N SER A 7 6.46 -1.56 -17.68
CA SER A 7 7.82 -1.53 -18.23
C SER A 7 8.90 -1.44 -17.14
N ARG A 8 8.61 -0.75 -16.02
CA ARG A 8 9.60 -0.47 -14.95
C ARG A 8 9.22 -1.02 -13.58
N LEU A 9 7.95 -1.38 -13.36
CA LEU A 9 7.45 -1.75 -12.04
C LEU A 9 6.89 -3.17 -12.01
N LEU A 10 7.16 -3.86 -10.90
CA LEU A 10 6.45 -5.03 -10.44
C LEU A 10 5.60 -4.61 -9.24
N CYS A 11 4.28 -4.63 -9.39
CA CYS A 11 3.35 -4.31 -8.31
C CYS A 11 2.82 -5.63 -7.74
N ARG A 12 3.17 -5.94 -6.49
CA ARG A 12 2.78 -7.20 -5.84
C ARG A 12 2.00 -6.94 -4.56
N PRO A 13 1.17 -7.89 -4.10
CA PRO A 13 0.49 -7.76 -2.82
C PRO A 13 1.47 -7.47 -1.67
N LEU A 14 1.01 -6.65 -0.74
CA LEU A 14 1.66 -6.42 0.54
C LEU A 14 1.74 -7.74 1.32
N THR A 15 2.87 -7.97 1.97
CA THR A 15 3.13 -9.15 2.81
C THR A 15 3.69 -8.72 4.15
N GLU A 16 3.71 -9.62 5.14
CA GLU A 16 4.30 -9.38 6.46
C GLU A 16 5.75 -8.86 6.40
N ASN A 17 6.53 -9.31 5.40
CA ASN A 17 7.92 -8.89 5.20
C ASN A 17 8.06 -7.42 4.81
N ASP A 18 6.99 -6.76 4.39
CA ASP A 18 6.99 -5.36 3.98
C ASP A 18 6.77 -4.39 5.15
N TRP A 19 6.61 -4.91 6.38
CA TRP A 19 6.33 -4.09 7.56
C TRP A 19 7.33 -2.94 7.73
N THR A 20 8.63 -3.24 7.69
CA THR A 20 9.68 -2.22 7.89
C THR A 20 9.61 -1.12 6.82
N PHE A 21 9.35 -1.50 5.58
CA PHE A 21 9.20 -0.54 4.48
C PHE A 21 7.94 0.32 4.65
N PHE A 22 6.81 -0.32 4.95
CA PHE A 22 5.54 0.37 5.18
C PHE A 22 5.62 1.34 6.35
N LEU A 23 6.21 0.93 7.48
CA LEU A 23 6.41 1.78 8.64
C LEU A 23 7.28 3.00 8.29
N THR A 24 8.40 2.79 7.60
CA THR A 24 9.29 3.87 7.14
C THR A 24 8.54 4.87 6.26
N LEU A 25 7.72 4.38 5.33
CA LEU A 25 6.92 5.22 4.44
C LEU A 25 5.88 6.05 5.22
N GLN A 26 5.22 5.43 6.19
CA GLN A 26 4.17 6.05 7.01
C GLN A 26 4.71 7.01 8.10
N GLN A 27 5.99 6.93 8.44
CA GLN A 27 6.67 7.83 9.37
C GLN A 27 7.47 8.93 8.64
N ASN A 28 7.62 8.85 7.32
CA ASN A 28 8.32 9.87 6.56
C ASN A 28 7.47 11.16 6.50
N PRO A 29 7.93 12.28 7.09
CA PRO A 29 7.14 13.51 7.16
C PRO A 29 6.89 14.15 5.79
N ASP A 30 7.77 13.94 4.81
CA ASP A 30 7.58 14.49 3.47
C ASP A 30 6.52 13.70 2.68
N VAL A 31 6.49 12.38 2.86
CA VAL A 31 5.47 11.50 2.28
C VAL A 31 4.11 11.76 2.92
N MET A 32 4.08 11.93 4.24
CA MET A 32 2.84 12.03 5.00
C MET A 32 2.24 13.43 5.07
N ARG A 33 2.99 14.47 4.65
CA ARG A 33 2.63 15.89 4.77
C ARG A 33 1.19 16.23 4.37
N PHE A 34 0.65 15.56 3.36
CA PHE A 34 -0.70 15.79 2.83
C PHE A 34 -1.64 14.59 2.98
N VAL A 35 -1.21 13.55 3.70
CA VAL A 35 -1.92 12.28 3.81
C VAL A 35 -2.63 12.18 5.15
N ALA A 36 -1.89 12.39 6.24
CA ALA A 36 -2.42 12.36 7.60
C ALA A 36 -1.42 13.00 8.57
N ASP A 37 -1.93 13.38 9.73
CA ASP A 37 -1.09 13.72 10.88
C ASP A 37 -0.21 12.53 11.30
N THR A 38 0.78 12.81 12.14
CA THR A 38 1.66 11.79 12.73
C THR A 38 0.82 10.73 13.46
N ARG A 39 1.01 9.47 13.07
CA ARG A 39 0.36 8.31 13.69
C ARG A 39 1.33 7.54 14.57
N THR A 40 0.80 6.87 15.58
CA THR A 40 1.59 5.94 16.39
C THR A 40 1.95 4.70 15.56
N GLU A 41 3.01 4.00 15.96
CA GLU A 41 3.38 2.73 15.31
C GLU A 41 2.23 1.71 15.39
N GLU A 42 1.44 1.72 16.48
CA GLU A 42 0.30 0.82 16.70
C GLU A 42 -0.86 1.12 15.72
N GLU A 43 -1.15 2.39 15.46
CA GLU A 43 -2.11 2.81 14.44
C GLU A 43 -1.63 2.40 13.04
N ILE A 44 -0.34 2.59 12.74
CA ILE A 44 0.28 2.18 11.48
C ILE A 44 0.23 0.65 11.33
N ARG A 45 0.47 -0.09 12.41
CA ARG A 45 0.41 -1.56 12.45
C ARG A 45 -1.01 -2.06 12.21
N THR A 46 -2.00 -1.42 12.80
CA THR A 46 -3.42 -1.73 12.57
C THR A 46 -3.81 -1.52 11.10
N ALA A 47 -3.38 -0.40 10.51
CA ALA A 47 -3.55 -0.13 9.10
C ALA A 47 -2.82 -1.16 8.21
N PHE A 48 -1.59 -1.53 8.54
CA PHE A 48 -0.84 -2.55 7.81
C PHE A 48 -1.56 -3.90 7.84
N ASN A 49 -1.97 -4.36 9.03
CA ASN A 49 -2.61 -5.66 9.21
C ASN A 49 -3.95 -5.76 8.47
N SER A 50 -4.72 -4.67 8.36
CA SER A 50 -5.99 -4.68 7.61
C SER A 50 -5.83 -4.87 6.09
N ARG A 51 -4.61 -4.71 5.58
CA ARG A 51 -4.27 -4.84 4.14
C ARG A 51 -3.68 -6.21 3.76
N LEU A 52 -3.37 -7.06 4.75
CA LEU A 52 -2.78 -8.38 4.55
C LEU A 52 -3.75 -9.48 4.10
N PRO A 53 -5.04 -9.49 4.50
CA PRO A 53 -5.97 -10.52 4.07
C PRO A 53 -6.09 -10.60 2.54
N GLU A 54 -6.51 -11.77 2.04
CA GLU A 54 -6.70 -11.96 0.61
C GLU A 54 -7.71 -10.95 0.03
N TRP A 55 -7.26 -10.22 -0.98
CA TRP A 55 -8.08 -9.24 -1.67
C TRP A 55 -8.73 -9.84 -2.92
N SER A 56 -10.02 -9.54 -3.09
CA SER A 56 -10.82 -9.79 -4.28
C SER A 56 -11.74 -8.58 -4.57
N PRO A 57 -12.26 -8.41 -5.80
CA PRO A 57 -13.24 -7.36 -6.08
C PRO A 57 -14.43 -7.43 -5.10
N GLY A 58 -14.71 -6.32 -4.41
CA GLY A 58 -15.75 -6.25 -3.37
C GLY A 58 -15.25 -6.55 -1.95
N SER A 59 -13.95 -6.84 -1.75
CA SER A 59 -13.37 -6.93 -0.42
C SER A 59 -13.60 -5.62 0.37
N PRO A 60 -14.00 -5.70 1.65
CA PRO A 60 -14.31 -4.52 2.47
C PRO A 60 -13.06 -3.78 2.98
N HIS A 61 -11.88 -4.18 2.49
CA HIS A 61 -10.59 -3.63 2.86
C HIS A 61 -9.80 -3.29 1.61
N TRP A 62 -8.82 -2.41 1.79
CA TRP A 62 -7.94 -1.96 0.72
C TRP A 62 -7.14 -3.12 0.14
N LEU A 63 -7.12 -3.23 -1.19
CA LEU A 63 -5.98 -3.83 -1.89
C LEU A 63 -4.77 -2.94 -1.61
N CYS A 64 -3.64 -3.53 -1.25
CA CYS A 64 -2.38 -2.80 -1.15
C CYS A 64 -1.31 -3.53 -1.95
N LEU A 65 -0.75 -2.83 -2.94
CA LEU A 65 0.34 -3.34 -3.75
C LEU A 65 1.62 -2.56 -3.46
N VAL A 66 2.70 -3.26 -3.17
CA VAL A 66 4.05 -2.70 -3.12
C VAL A 66 4.53 -2.49 -4.54
N LEU A 67 4.98 -1.27 -4.84
CA LEU A 67 5.58 -0.89 -6.11
C LEU A 67 7.08 -1.19 -6.05
N CYS A 68 7.53 -2.24 -6.73
CA CYS A 68 8.96 -2.58 -6.78
C CYS A 68 9.56 -2.15 -8.12
N ASP A 69 10.73 -1.51 -8.09
CA ASP A 69 11.56 -1.32 -9.27
C ASP A 69 11.95 -2.68 -9.87
N LYS A 70 11.75 -2.88 -11.16
CA LYS A 70 12.01 -4.17 -11.82
C LYS A 70 13.49 -4.53 -11.92
N ALA A 71 14.37 -3.53 -12.01
CA ALA A 71 15.80 -3.77 -12.22
C ALA A 71 16.50 -4.14 -10.90
N SER A 72 16.19 -3.42 -9.83
CA SER A 72 16.82 -3.55 -8.52
C SER A 72 16.01 -4.38 -7.51
N GLY A 73 14.71 -4.54 -7.73
CA GLY A 73 13.78 -5.11 -6.75
C GLY A 73 13.46 -4.16 -5.59
N ALA A 74 13.99 -2.94 -5.60
CA ALA A 74 13.80 -1.99 -4.51
C ALA A 74 12.32 -1.57 -4.39
N PRO A 75 11.74 -1.55 -3.18
CA PRO A 75 10.41 -0.99 -2.97
C PRO A 75 10.46 0.54 -3.09
N LEU A 76 9.57 1.09 -3.91
CA LEU A 76 9.47 2.53 -4.24
C LEU A 76 8.26 3.20 -3.60
N GLY A 77 7.27 2.41 -3.18
CA GLY A 77 6.04 2.93 -2.60
C GLY A 77 4.95 1.87 -2.52
N VAL A 78 3.74 2.33 -2.24
CA VAL A 78 2.54 1.49 -2.30
C VAL A 78 1.46 2.18 -3.13
N THR A 79 0.63 1.39 -3.78
CA THR A 79 -0.65 1.84 -4.33
C THR A 79 -1.79 1.04 -3.71
N GLY A 80 -2.93 1.70 -3.50
CA GLY A 80 -4.12 1.10 -2.94
C GLY A 80 -5.34 1.24 -3.84
N TYR A 81 -6.26 0.29 -3.70
CA TYR A 81 -7.58 0.33 -4.31
C TYR A 81 -8.63 -0.15 -3.29
N ILE A 82 -9.77 0.51 -3.21
CA ILE A 82 -10.96 -0.01 -2.54
C ILE A 82 -12.19 0.34 -3.37
N HIS A 83 -13.16 -0.60 -3.42
CA HIS A 83 -14.44 -0.38 -4.08
C HIS A 83 -15.50 -0.18 -3.01
N GLU A 84 -16.14 0.97 -3.00
CA GLU A 84 -17.31 1.24 -2.15
C GLU A 84 -18.61 0.86 -2.86
N ASN A 85 -19.64 0.49 -2.08
CA ASN A 85 -20.91 -0.06 -2.59
C ASN A 85 -21.70 0.85 -3.57
N ASN A 86 -21.29 2.11 -3.76
CA ASN A 86 -21.96 3.08 -4.64
C ASN A 86 -21.34 3.15 -6.05
N GLU A 87 -20.78 2.05 -6.55
CA GLU A 87 -20.02 2.00 -7.82
C GLU A 87 -18.82 2.98 -7.87
N CYS A 88 -18.37 3.43 -6.70
CA CYS A 88 -17.24 4.34 -6.57
C CYS A 88 -16.02 3.54 -6.15
N ALA A 89 -14.91 3.72 -6.86
CA ALA A 89 -13.63 3.16 -6.47
C ALA A 89 -12.68 4.28 -6.06
N GLU A 90 -12.01 4.10 -4.93
CA GLU A 90 -10.91 4.94 -4.52
C GLU A 90 -9.59 4.30 -4.91
N VAL A 91 -8.69 5.13 -5.43
CA VAL A 91 -7.30 4.77 -5.69
C VAL A 91 -6.38 5.78 -5.04
N GLY A 92 -5.31 5.29 -4.43
CA GLY A 92 -4.33 6.13 -3.76
C GLY A 92 -2.93 5.56 -3.88
N PHE A 93 -1.94 6.37 -3.55
CA PHE A 93 -0.55 5.95 -3.54
C PHE A 93 0.25 6.72 -2.48
N LEU A 94 1.36 6.11 -2.06
CA LEU A 94 2.43 6.73 -1.29
C LEU A 94 3.75 6.34 -1.97
N LEU A 95 4.61 7.31 -2.26
CA LEU A 95 5.91 7.09 -2.90
C LEU A 95 7.01 7.63 -1.99
N ALA A 96 8.11 6.88 -1.86
CA ALA A 96 9.28 7.24 -1.06
C ALA A 96 10.21 8.23 -1.78
#